data_AF-A0A1I0SDD0-F1
#
_entry.id   AF-A0A1I0SDD0-F1
#
_cell.length_a   1.000
_cell.length_b   1.000
_cell.length_c   1.000
_cell.angle_alpha   90.00
_cell.angle_beta   90.00
_cell.angle_gamma   90.00
#
_symmetry.space_group_name_H-M   'P 1'
#
loop_
_entity.id
_entity.type
_entity.pdbx_description
1 polymer ?
#
loop_
_entity_poly.entity_id
_entity_poly.type
_entity_poly.pdbx_seq_one_letter_code
_entity_poly.pdbx_strand_id
1 'polypeptide(L)'
;MKFIAVYTSILFTCFFAAITTTTYAQVKDTTVNGKGRWTAEGRADKITDKISHKLNLNKDQEKKILVINQDIVRRMDAVKNDPSLSKKDRMTQFKSLDSERSQRFKTVLTPTQYKKWNDWEMNKKEHLEQKMEKKRTKKNPSPTPSAQ
;
A
#
# COMPACT_ATOMS: atom_id res chain seq x y z
N MET A 1 15.78 -23.95 -70.62
CA MET A 1 15.99 -23.31 -69.30
C MET A 1 14.75 -22.50 -68.92
N LYS A 2 13.72 -23.19 -68.42
CA LYS A 2 12.55 -22.64 -67.73
C LYS A 2 12.39 -23.53 -66.50
N PHE A 3 12.14 -22.95 -65.33
CA PHE A 3 11.36 -23.41 -64.16
C PHE A 3 11.78 -22.52 -62.97
N ILE A 4 10.99 -21.49 -62.64
CA ILE A 4 9.95 -21.53 -61.58
C ILE A 4 10.65 -21.67 -60.22
N ALA A 5 10.87 -20.55 -59.52
CA ALA A 5 10.01 -20.05 -58.44
C ALA A 5 9.92 -20.99 -57.22
N VAL A 6 9.91 -20.37 -56.03
CA VAL A 6 9.60 -20.99 -54.72
C VAL A 6 10.76 -21.70 -54.03
N TYR A 7 11.72 -20.94 -53.47
CA TYR A 7 12.45 -21.37 -52.26
C TYR A 7 12.88 -20.17 -51.37
N THR A 8 12.08 -19.11 -51.35
CA THR A 8 12.16 -18.05 -50.32
C THR A 8 11.09 -18.23 -49.24
N SER A 9 10.70 -19.48 -48.99
CA SER A 9 9.83 -19.86 -47.88
C SER A 9 10.36 -21.14 -47.28
N ILE A 10 10.38 -21.16 -45.95
CA ILE A 10 10.75 -22.27 -45.07
C ILE A 10 12.25 -22.32 -44.74
N LEU A 11 12.66 -21.44 -43.83
CA LEU A 11 13.61 -21.80 -42.78
C LEU A 11 13.12 -21.17 -41.46
N PHE A 12 12.28 -21.95 -40.78
CA PHE A 12 12.03 -21.94 -39.34
C PHE A 12 11.88 -20.56 -38.67
N THR A 13 10.64 -20.05 -38.71
CA THR A 13 10.08 -19.14 -37.72
C THR A 13 10.10 -19.79 -36.33
N CYS A 14 11.23 -19.68 -35.62
CA CYS A 14 11.26 -19.81 -34.18
C CYS A 14 10.68 -18.52 -33.58
N PHE A 15 9.35 -18.52 -33.47
CA PHE A 15 8.56 -17.57 -32.72
C PHE A 15 8.88 -17.72 -31.22
N PHE A 16 10.04 -17.24 -30.78
CA PHE A 16 10.32 -17.02 -29.36
C PHE A 16 9.74 -15.66 -28.96
N ALA A 17 8.40 -15.61 -28.91
CA ALA A 17 7.72 -14.63 -28.09
C ALA A 17 8.01 -15.00 -26.62
N ALA A 18 9.09 -14.46 -26.06
CA ALA A 18 9.31 -14.44 -24.63
C ALA A 18 8.31 -13.45 -24.01
N ILE A 19 7.04 -13.86 -23.96
CA ILE A 19 6.06 -13.29 -23.06
C ILE A 19 6.57 -13.64 -21.66
N THR A 20 7.19 -12.66 -21.00
CA THR A 20 7.43 -12.74 -19.56
C THR A 20 6.07 -12.71 -18.90
N THR A 21 5.50 -13.90 -18.70
CA THR A 21 4.37 -14.09 -17.80
C THR A 21 4.84 -13.61 -16.42
N THR A 22 4.40 -12.41 -16.04
CA THR A 22 4.41 -11.98 -14.66
C THR A 22 3.51 -12.95 -13.91
N THR A 23 4.12 -13.96 -13.30
CA THR A 23 3.45 -14.81 -12.34
C THR A 23 3.05 -13.94 -11.17
N TYR A 24 1.80 -13.52 -11.12
CA TYR A 24 1.17 -13.17 -9.84
C TYR A 24 1.14 -14.47 -9.05
N ALA A 25 2.14 -14.65 -8.18
CA ALA A 25 2.11 -15.69 -7.18
C ALA A 25 0.78 -15.57 -6.45
N GLN A 26 -0.08 -16.57 -6.61
CA GLN A 26 -1.27 -16.73 -5.79
C GLN A 26 -0.78 -17.04 -4.38
N VAL A 27 -0.61 -15.99 -3.58
CA VAL A 27 -0.39 -16.11 -2.14
C VAL A 27 -1.63 -16.81 -1.60
N LYS A 28 -1.46 -18.10 -1.29
CA LYS A 28 -2.41 -18.87 -0.50
C LYS A 28 -2.70 -18.09 0.78
N ASP A 29 -3.97 -17.73 0.97
CA ASP A 29 -4.49 -17.22 2.22
C ASP A 29 -4.13 -18.20 3.33
N THR A 30 -3.08 -17.88 4.08
CA THR A 30 -2.72 -18.61 5.28
C THR A 30 -3.77 -18.27 6.31
N THR A 31 -4.60 -19.28 6.57
CA THR A 31 -5.64 -19.35 7.58
C THR A 31 -5.26 -18.63 8.87
N VAL A 32 -6.18 -17.73 9.25
CA VAL A 32 -6.16 -16.83 10.38
C VAL A 32 -6.22 -17.63 11.69
N ASN A 33 -5.10 -17.70 12.42
CA ASN A 33 -5.10 -18.10 13.82
C ASN A 33 -4.76 -16.88 14.67
N GLY A 34 -5.79 -16.15 15.11
CA GLY A 34 -5.65 -14.98 15.97
C GLY A 34 -6.93 -14.17 16.07
N LYS A 35 -7.55 -14.20 17.25
CA LYS A 35 -8.75 -13.46 17.66
C LYS A 35 -8.86 -12.05 17.03
N GLY A 36 -9.69 -11.94 15.99
CA GLY A 36 -10.43 -10.74 15.65
C GLY A 36 -9.89 -9.83 14.54
N ARG A 37 -10.80 -9.55 13.60
CA ARG A 37 -11.04 -8.27 12.91
C ARG A 37 -10.26 -8.02 11.61
N TRP A 38 -10.91 -8.43 10.52
CA TRP A 38 -10.75 -8.05 9.10
C TRP A 38 -9.56 -8.67 8.34
N THR A 39 -9.88 -9.28 7.18
CA THR A 39 -8.90 -9.72 6.16
C THR A 39 -8.10 -8.52 5.62
N ALA A 40 -7.01 -8.76 4.89
CA ALA A 40 -6.25 -7.70 4.24
C ALA A 40 -7.15 -6.90 3.27
N GLU A 41 -7.99 -7.62 2.54
CA GLU A 41 -8.98 -7.10 1.60
C GLU A 41 -10.03 -6.26 2.32
N GLY A 42 -10.58 -6.76 3.43
CA GLY A 42 -11.56 -6.03 4.23
C GLY A 42 -10.97 -4.77 4.84
N ARG A 43 -9.69 -4.78 5.24
CA ARG A 43 -9.00 -3.56 5.69
C ARG A 43 -8.77 -2.57 4.56
N ALA A 44 -8.34 -3.04 3.39
CA ALA A 44 -8.14 -2.20 2.21
C ALA A 44 -9.45 -1.55 1.75
N ASP A 45 -10.55 -2.28 1.79
CA ASP A 45 -11.90 -1.80 1.50
C ASP A 45 -12.30 -0.67 2.46
N LYS A 46 -12.22 -0.91 3.78
CA LYS A 46 -12.57 0.12 4.79
C LYS A 46 -11.66 1.35 4.75
N ILE A 47 -10.40 1.21 4.33
CA ILE A 47 -9.52 2.36 4.12
C ILE A 47 -9.95 3.13 2.87
N THR A 48 -10.23 2.43 1.78
CA THR A 48 -10.69 3.02 0.52
C THR A 48 -12.01 3.76 0.70
N ASP A 49 -12.99 3.16 1.36
CA ASP A 49 -14.29 3.75 1.71
C ASP A 49 -14.13 5.11 2.41
N LYS A 50 -13.28 5.17 3.44
CA LYS A 50 -12.97 6.42 4.15
C LYS A 50 -12.32 7.47 3.26
N ILE A 51 -11.39 7.06 2.39
CA ILE A 51 -10.73 7.97 1.44
C ILE A 51 -11.76 8.47 0.42
N SER A 52 -12.61 7.58 -0.10
CA SER A 52 -13.67 7.87 -1.06
C SER A 52 -14.58 8.98 -0.54
N HIS A 53 -15.11 8.80 0.67
CA HIS A 53 -15.93 9.81 1.34
C HIS A 53 -15.17 11.10 1.66
N LYS A 54 -13.91 11.00 2.13
CA LYS A 54 -13.16 12.21 2.52
C LYS A 54 -12.79 13.06 1.31
N LEU A 55 -12.51 12.45 0.16
CA LEU A 55 -12.00 13.12 -1.03
C LEU A 55 -13.03 13.27 -2.15
N ASN A 56 -14.25 12.75 -1.96
CA ASN A 56 -15.29 12.66 -2.99
C ASN A 56 -14.74 12.01 -4.27
N LEU A 57 -14.21 10.80 -4.13
CA LEU A 57 -13.67 10.06 -5.28
C LEU A 57 -14.80 9.66 -6.23
N ASN A 58 -14.50 9.65 -7.53
CA ASN A 58 -15.37 8.99 -8.50
C ASN A 58 -15.12 7.47 -8.51
N LYS A 59 -16.00 6.71 -9.17
CA LYS A 59 -15.94 5.24 -9.19
C LYS A 59 -14.62 4.68 -9.75
N ASP A 60 -14.03 5.34 -10.73
CA ASP A 60 -12.78 4.87 -11.36
C ASP A 60 -11.57 5.15 -10.47
N GLN A 61 -11.55 6.31 -9.80
CA GLN A 61 -10.55 6.62 -8.78
C GLN A 61 -10.65 5.65 -7.61
N GLU A 62 -11.85 5.40 -7.11
CA GLU A 62 -12.09 4.47 -6.00
C GLU A 62 -11.56 3.07 -6.31
N LYS A 63 -11.87 2.51 -7.49
CA LYS A 63 -11.34 1.20 -7.93
C LYS A 63 -9.81 1.17 -7.95
N LYS A 64 -9.16 2.20 -8.50
CA LYS A 64 -7.69 2.28 -8.57
C LYS A 64 -7.08 2.41 -7.17
N ILE A 65 -7.68 3.22 -6.30
CA ILE A 65 -7.24 3.38 -4.90
C ILE A 65 -7.42 2.07 -4.12
N LEU A 66 -8.50 1.31 -4.36
CA LEU A 66 -8.70 0.00 -3.76
C LEU A 66 -7.57 -0.97 -4.10
N VAL A 67 -7.21 -1.07 -5.38
CA VAL A 67 -6.11 -1.93 -5.84
C VAL A 67 -4.79 -1.52 -5.18
N ILE A 68 -4.51 -0.22 -5.08
CA ILE A 68 -3.31 0.29 -4.40
C ILE A 68 -3.33 -0.11 -2.92
N ASN A 69 -4.45 0.12 -2.23
CA ASN A 69 -4.58 -0.21 -0.81
C ASN A 69 -4.48 -1.71 -0.53
N GLN A 70 -5.03 -2.58 -1.40
CA GLN A 70 -4.91 -4.02 -1.26
C GLN A 70 -3.45 -4.47 -1.29
N ASP A 71 -2.68 -3.99 -2.27
CA ASP A 71 -1.24 -4.29 -2.36
C ASP A 71 -0.47 -3.79 -1.12
N ILE A 72 -0.67 -2.52 -0.76
CA ILE A 72 0.03 -1.91 0.38
C ILE A 72 -0.31 -2.63 1.69
N VAL A 73 -1.58 -2.97 1.93
CA VAL A 73 -2.00 -3.67 3.16
C VAL A 73 -1.37 -5.07 3.23
N ARG A 74 -1.37 -5.84 2.13
CA ARG A 74 -0.73 -7.16 2.11
C ARG A 74 0.77 -7.07 2.40
N ARG A 75 1.46 -6.10 1.79
CA ARG A 75 2.89 -5.89 2.03
C ARG A 75 3.18 -5.39 3.44
N MET A 76 2.30 -4.57 4.02
CA MET A 76 2.39 -4.20 5.43
C MET A 76 2.21 -5.41 6.35
N ASP A 77 1.30 -6.33 6.04
CA ASP A 77 1.14 -7.56 6.82
C ASP A 77 2.36 -8.48 6.72
N ALA A 78 2.93 -8.63 5.53
CA ALA A 78 4.18 -9.37 5.35
C ALA A 78 5.31 -8.77 6.19
N VAL A 79 5.51 -7.44 6.09
CA VAL A 79 6.50 -6.71 6.90
C VAL A 79 6.18 -6.83 8.40
N LYS A 80 4.92 -6.92 8.81
CA LYS A 80 4.52 -7.08 10.23
C LYS A 80 4.76 -8.49 10.77
N ASN A 81 4.62 -9.51 9.92
CA ASN A 81 4.74 -10.91 10.32
C ASN A 81 6.13 -11.50 10.10
N ASP A 82 7.02 -10.79 9.40
CA ASP A 82 8.40 -11.21 9.17
C ASP A 82 9.20 -11.25 10.49
N PRO A 83 9.65 -12.42 10.97
CA PRO A 83 10.41 -12.54 12.21
C PRO A 83 11.88 -12.14 12.07
N SER A 84 12.40 -12.05 10.84
CA SER A 84 13.80 -11.71 10.58
C SER A 84 14.09 -10.21 10.72
N LEU A 85 13.05 -9.37 10.65
CA LEU A 85 13.20 -7.92 10.70
C LEU A 85 13.30 -7.38 12.12
N SER A 86 14.35 -6.59 12.36
CA SER A 86 14.44 -5.76 13.55
C SER A 86 13.30 -4.73 13.61
N LYS A 87 13.04 -4.18 14.80
CA LYS A 87 12.03 -3.11 14.96
C LYS A 87 12.35 -1.89 14.11
N LYS A 88 13.63 -1.53 13.97
CA LYS A 88 14.08 -0.38 13.19
C LYS A 88 13.83 -0.61 11.70
N ASP A 89 14.19 -1.79 11.20
CA ASP A 89 14.02 -2.12 9.77
C ASP A 89 12.53 -2.20 9.42
N ARG A 90 11.72 -2.81 10.28
CA ARG A 90 10.27 -2.84 10.13
C ARG A 90 9.67 -1.44 10.01
N MET A 91 10.12 -0.50 10.84
CA MET A 91 9.68 0.90 10.77
C MET A 91 10.12 1.56 9.45
N THR A 92 11.35 1.31 8.99
CA THR A 92 11.83 1.81 7.69
C THR A 92 10.98 1.28 6.54
N GLN A 93 10.66 -0.02 6.55
CA GLN A 93 9.81 -0.65 5.54
C GLN A 93 8.40 -0.06 5.53
N PHE A 94 7.79 0.16 6.71
CA PHE A 94 6.49 0.81 6.78
C PHE A 94 6.50 2.24 6.24
N LYS A 95 7.54 3.02 6.53
CA LYS A 95 7.69 4.38 5.96
C LYS A 95 7.85 4.35 4.44
N SER A 96 8.60 3.37 3.93
CA SER A 96 8.77 3.18 2.49
C SER A 96 7.43 2.85 1.82
N LEU A 97 6.66 1.92 2.37
CA LEU A 97 5.32 1.56 1.88
C LEU A 97 4.34 2.74 1.92
N ASP A 98 4.40 3.56 2.98
CA ASP A 98 3.56 4.77 3.07
C ASP A 98 3.93 5.82 2.00
N SER A 99 5.24 6.02 1.78
CA SER A 99 5.74 6.90 0.72
C SER A 99 5.33 6.39 -0.67
N GLU A 100 5.45 5.08 -0.91
CA GLU A 100 5.03 4.47 -2.17
C GLU A 100 3.52 4.66 -2.41
N ARG A 101 2.69 4.43 -1.38
CA ARG A 101 1.24 4.67 -1.44
C ARG A 101 0.92 6.11 -1.82
N SER A 102 1.60 7.07 -1.19
CA SER A 102 1.50 8.50 -1.48
C SER A 102 1.77 8.80 -2.96
N GLN A 103 2.90 8.29 -3.48
CA GLN A 103 3.24 8.49 -4.89
C GLN A 103 2.22 7.85 -5.84
N ARG A 104 1.76 6.64 -5.54
CA ARG A 104 0.73 5.96 -6.35
C ARG A 104 -0.60 6.72 -6.33
N PHE A 105 -0.99 7.27 -5.18
CA PHE A 105 -2.20 8.10 -5.07
C PHE A 105 -2.10 9.37 -5.92
N LYS A 106 -0.92 10.01 -5.99
CA LYS A 106 -0.70 11.19 -6.84
C LYS A 106 -1.01 10.95 -8.32
N THR A 107 -0.89 9.70 -8.80
CA THR A 107 -1.22 9.32 -10.19
C THR A 107 -2.71 9.14 -10.46
N VAL A 108 -3.53 9.00 -9.40
CA VAL A 108 -4.98 8.71 -9.50
C VAL A 108 -5.83 9.92 -9.09
N LEU A 109 -5.35 10.67 -8.10
CA LEU A 109 -6.05 11.81 -7.53
C LEU A 109 -5.78 13.09 -8.32
N THR A 110 -6.77 13.98 -8.37
CA THR A 110 -6.52 15.35 -8.85
C THR A 110 -5.61 16.10 -7.87
N PRO A 111 -4.94 17.19 -8.30
CA PRO A 111 -4.10 17.98 -7.41
C PRO A 111 -4.83 18.44 -6.13
N THR A 112 -6.10 18.86 -6.26
CA THR A 112 -6.94 19.28 -5.14
C THR A 112 -7.26 18.13 -4.18
N GLN A 113 -7.62 16.96 -4.72
CA GLN A 113 -7.86 15.76 -3.90
C GLN A 113 -6.59 15.28 -3.19
N TYR A 114 -5.46 15.30 -3.90
CA TYR A 114 -4.16 14.91 -3.34
C TYR A 114 -3.72 15.85 -2.22
N LYS A 115 -3.92 17.17 -2.37
CA LYS A 115 -3.68 18.12 -1.28
C LYS A 115 -4.55 17.79 -0.06
N LYS A 116 -5.85 17.60 -0.25
CA LYS A 116 -6.78 17.25 0.83
C LYS A 116 -6.41 15.94 1.53
N TRP A 117 -5.88 14.97 0.80
CA TRP A 117 -5.36 13.73 1.35
C TRP A 117 -4.12 13.97 2.23
N ASN A 118 -3.13 14.74 1.77
CA ASN A 118 -1.94 15.05 2.55
C ASN A 118 -2.29 15.81 3.85
N ASP A 119 -3.15 16.83 3.75
CA ASP A 119 -3.62 17.58 4.92
C ASP A 119 -4.30 16.65 5.94
N TRP A 120 -5.09 15.69 5.45
CA TRP A 120 -5.76 14.71 6.31
C TRP A 120 -4.79 13.75 7.01
N GLU A 121 -3.76 13.26 6.31
CA GLU A 121 -2.74 12.39 6.93
C GLU A 121 -1.90 13.15 7.96
N MET A 122 -1.55 14.42 7.68
CA MET A 122 -0.83 15.28 8.64
C MET A 122 -1.64 15.50 9.92
N ASN A 123 -2.92 15.85 9.80
CA ASN A 123 -3.80 16.05 10.96
C ASN A 123 -3.95 14.76 11.80
N LYS A 124 -4.00 13.58 11.16
CA LYS A 124 -4.01 12.31 11.90
C LYS A 124 -2.71 12.09 12.67
N LYS A 125 -1.57 12.38 12.04
CA LYS A 125 -0.26 12.23 12.66
C LYS A 125 -0.13 13.13 13.88
N GLU A 126 -0.49 14.41 13.74
CA GLU A 126 -0.49 15.35 14.85
C GLU A 126 -1.41 14.89 15.99
N HIS A 127 -2.64 14.47 15.67
CA HIS A 127 -3.56 13.97 16.67
C HIS A 127 -3.02 12.74 17.41
N LEU A 128 -2.33 11.85 16.70
CA LEU A 128 -1.68 10.69 17.30
C LEU A 128 -0.55 11.12 18.25
N GLU A 129 0.29 12.07 17.84
CA GLU A 129 1.37 12.61 18.66
C GLU A 129 0.84 13.28 19.93
N GLN A 130 -0.19 14.13 19.82
CA GLN A 130 -0.86 14.74 20.98
C GLN A 130 -1.42 13.69 21.94
N LYS A 131 -2.01 12.61 21.41
CA LYS A 131 -2.54 11.51 22.23
C LYS A 131 -1.42 10.73 22.93
N MET A 132 -0.29 10.52 22.26
CA MET A 132 0.88 9.89 22.86
C MET A 132 1.48 10.76 23.95
N GLU A 133 1.58 12.07 23.74
CA GLU A 133 2.09 13.01 24.74
C GLU A 133 1.21 13.05 25.99
N LYS A 134 -0.12 13.17 25.82
CA LYS A 134 -1.09 13.08 26.93
C LYS A 134 -0.97 11.78 27.73
N LYS A 135 -0.59 10.66 27.10
CA LYS A 135 -0.34 9.39 27.79
C LYS A 135 0.98 9.39 28.55
N ARG A 136 2.02 10.04 28.01
CA ARG A 136 3.32 10.17 28.67
C ARG A 136 3.22 11.03 29.93
N THR A 137 2.57 12.19 29.83
CA THR A 137 2.36 13.11 30.97
C THR A 137 1.51 12.49 32.08
N LYS A 138 0.50 11.68 31.73
CA LYS A 138 -0.28 10.93 32.72
C LYS A 138 0.48 9.78 33.39
N LYS A 139 1.40 9.13 32.68
CA LYS A 139 2.18 8.01 33.21
C LYS A 139 3.33 8.47 34.10
N ASN A 140 3.95 9.61 33.76
CA ASN A 140 5.01 10.25 34.53
C ASN A 140 4.61 11.71 34.81
N PRO A 141 3.78 11.99 35.83
CA PRO A 141 3.54 13.38 36.22
C PRO A 141 4.88 13.97 36.67
N SER A 142 5.31 15.06 36.02
CA SER A 142 6.43 15.87 36.49
C SER A 142 6.19 16.27 37.95
N PRO A 143 7.19 16.18 38.86
CA PRO A 143 7.04 16.72 40.20
C PRO A 143 6.74 18.21 40.07
N THR A 144 5.63 18.65 40.64
CA THR A 144 5.25 20.06 40.74
C THR A 144 6.45 20.82 41.32
N PRO A 145 6.88 21.95 40.73
CA PRO A 145 7.79 22.85 41.43
C PRO A 145 7.09 23.22 42.74
N SER A 146 7.64 22.78 43.86
CA SER A 146 7.21 23.22 45.18
C SER A 146 7.19 24.74 45.16
N ALA A 147 6.00 25.33 45.29
CA ALA A 147 5.86 26.75 45.57
C ALA A 147 6.61 27.00 46.89
N GLN A 148 7.74 27.70 46.79
CA GLN A 148 8.40 28.40 47.89
C GLN A 148 7.99 29.86 47.82
#